data_AF-A0A368KMY8-F1
#
_entry.id   AF-A0A368KMY8-F1
#
_cell.length_a   1.000
_cell.length_b   1.000
_cell.length_c   1.000
_cell.angle_alpha   90.00
_cell.angle_beta   90.00
_cell.angle_gamma   90.00
#
_symmetry.space_group_name_H-M   'P 1'
#
loop_
_entity.id
_entity.type
_entity.pdbx_description
1 polymer ?
#
loop_
_entity_poly.entity_id
_entity_poly.type
_entity_poly.pdbx_seq_one_letter_code
_entity_poly.pdbx_strand_id
1 'polypeptide(L)'
;MPRTQGQWVDGTPGNGVWRSDIPEVNAITGGKPVQFVNGRPVFTPWSKGQVKFKPGQLDGSQADFNAVYDYIAKQKGLSSRNAAKNYLREAGLTPHHLDNTAIQLIPSDLHGNIPHIGSASDLRGGF
;
A
#
# COMPACT_ATOMS: atom_id res chain seq x y z
N MET A 1 12.96 7.77 -0.35
CA MET A 1 13.39 6.39 -0.62
C MET A 1 14.16 5.86 0.57
N PRO A 2 14.11 4.55 0.87
CA PRO A 2 14.85 3.98 1.99
C PRO A 2 16.36 4.25 1.86
N ARG A 3 16.95 4.78 2.93
CA ARG A 3 18.40 5.07 3.05
C ARG A 3 19.08 4.26 4.16
N THR A 4 18.29 3.67 5.03
CA THR A 4 18.71 2.92 6.22
C THR A 4 17.79 1.69 6.38
N GLN A 5 18.15 0.80 7.31
CA GLN A 5 17.37 -0.40 7.67
C GLN A 5 17.13 -1.36 6.49
N GLY A 6 18.12 -1.44 5.62
CA GLY A 6 18.14 -2.25 4.42
C GLY A 6 19.12 -1.69 3.40
N GLN A 7 19.20 -2.37 2.27
CA GLN A 7 20.17 -2.06 1.22
C GLN A 7 19.56 -2.25 -0.17
N TRP A 8 19.97 -1.39 -1.09
CA TRP A 8 19.70 -1.58 -2.51
C TRP A 8 20.65 -2.63 -3.05
N VAL A 9 20.12 -3.78 -3.45
CA VAL A 9 20.90 -4.92 -3.94
C VAL A 9 21.01 -4.96 -5.45
N ASP A 10 20.18 -4.17 -6.14
CA ASP A 10 20.21 -3.94 -7.58
C ASP A 10 19.56 -2.59 -7.90
N GLY A 11 19.99 -1.94 -8.99
CA GLY A 11 19.51 -0.63 -9.43
C GLY A 11 19.92 0.53 -8.53
N THR A 12 19.11 1.61 -8.54
CA THR A 12 19.36 2.85 -7.78
C THR A 12 18.23 3.14 -6.80
N PRO A 13 18.44 3.99 -5.78
CA PRO A 13 17.39 4.33 -4.83
C PRO A 13 16.12 4.88 -5.49
N GLY A 14 15.03 4.11 -5.38
CA GLY A 14 13.72 4.39 -5.98
C GLY A 14 13.47 3.73 -7.33
N ASN A 15 14.50 3.15 -7.96
CA ASN A 15 14.42 2.44 -9.24
C ASN A 15 15.35 1.23 -9.19
N GLY A 16 14.93 0.19 -8.47
CA GLY A 16 15.80 -0.93 -8.13
C GLY A 16 15.15 -1.91 -7.17
N VAL A 17 15.97 -2.77 -6.57
CA VAL A 17 15.53 -3.83 -5.66
C VAL A 17 16.11 -3.55 -4.28
N TRP A 18 15.24 -3.35 -3.29
CA TRP A 18 15.61 -3.04 -1.92
C TRP A 18 15.37 -4.23 -1.00
N ARG A 19 16.39 -4.68 -0.29
CA ARG A 19 16.31 -5.74 0.73
C ARG A 19 16.24 -5.10 2.11
N SER A 20 15.25 -5.50 2.91
CA SER A 20 15.04 -4.98 4.26
C SER A 20 15.88 -5.70 5.31
N ASP A 21 16.30 -4.97 6.34
CA ASP A 21 16.84 -5.53 7.58
C ASP A 21 15.83 -5.46 8.74
N ILE A 22 14.62 -4.96 8.49
CA ILE A 22 13.57 -4.76 9.51
C ILE A 22 12.87 -6.10 9.78
N PRO A 23 12.87 -6.63 11.04
CA PRO A 23 12.28 -7.92 11.35
C PRO A 23 10.80 -8.03 10.98
N GLU A 24 10.01 -6.98 11.21
CA GLU A 24 8.58 -6.94 10.94
C GLU A 24 8.28 -6.99 9.43
N VAL A 25 9.07 -6.25 8.64
CA VAL A 25 9.02 -6.33 7.17
C VAL A 25 9.39 -7.74 6.71
N ASN A 26 10.49 -8.29 7.24
CA ASN A 26 10.99 -9.60 6.84
C ASN A 26 10.07 -10.77 7.24
N ALA A 27 9.33 -10.64 8.35
CA ALA A 27 8.29 -11.59 8.72
C ALA A 27 7.18 -11.67 7.68
N ILE A 28 6.87 -10.56 7.00
CA ILE A 28 5.88 -10.50 5.91
C ILE A 28 6.49 -10.92 4.58
N THR A 29 7.69 -10.46 4.26
CA THR A 29 8.31 -10.71 2.96
C THR A 29 8.97 -12.07 2.83
N GLY A 30 9.24 -12.74 3.95
CA GLY A 30 10.12 -13.90 4.02
C GLY A 30 11.56 -13.55 3.63
N GLY A 31 11.99 -12.31 3.89
CA GLY A 31 13.30 -11.79 3.50
C GLY A 31 13.46 -11.52 2.00
N LYS A 32 12.39 -11.65 1.21
CA LYS A 32 12.41 -11.31 -0.22
C LYS A 32 12.51 -9.79 -0.37
N PRO A 33 13.35 -9.30 -1.31
CA PRO A 33 13.48 -7.86 -1.51
C PRO A 33 12.25 -7.27 -2.21
N VAL A 34 12.02 -5.99 -1.97
CA VAL A 34 10.92 -5.20 -2.54
C VAL A 34 11.43 -4.45 -3.77
N GLN A 35 10.77 -4.64 -4.91
CA GLN A 35 11.06 -3.87 -6.11
C GLN A 35 10.50 -2.45 -5.98
N PHE A 36 11.25 -1.47 -6.46
CA PHE A 36 10.82 -0.09 -6.61
C PHE A 36 10.89 0.35 -8.07
N VAL A 37 9.85 1.07 -8.49
CA VAL A 37 9.76 1.71 -9.81
C VAL A 37 9.31 3.15 -9.60
N ASN A 38 10.09 4.12 -10.08
CA ASN A 38 9.84 5.56 -9.95
C ASN A 38 9.52 6.02 -8.51
N GLY A 39 10.25 5.48 -7.54
CA GLY A 39 10.07 5.76 -6.11
C GLY A 39 8.90 5.02 -5.45
N ARG A 40 8.24 4.10 -6.18
CA ARG A 40 7.06 3.37 -5.71
C ARG A 40 7.41 1.91 -5.44
N PRO A 41 7.17 1.39 -4.23
CA PRO A 41 7.36 -0.02 -3.93
C PRO A 41 6.25 -0.85 -4.59
N VAL A 42 6.63 -2.00 -5.13
CA VAL A 42 5.70 -2.98 -5.67
C VAL A 42 5.29 -3.92 -4.55
N PHE A 43 4.19 -3.60 -3.86
CA PHE A 43 3.67 -4.42 -2.74
C PHE A 43 2.76 -5.58 -3.15
N THR A 44 2.37 -5.66 -4.43
CA THR A 44 1.45 -6.68 -4.96
C THR A 44 1.72 -8.11 -4.47
N PRO A 45 2.98 -8.61 -4.38
CA PRO A 45 3.24 -9.97 -3.90
C PRO A 45 2.76 -10.26 -2.47
N TRP A 46 2.57 -9.22 -1.65
CA TRP A 46 2.17 -9.34 -0.23
C TRP A 46 0.79 -8.75 0.06
N SER A 47 0.06 -8.33 -0.98
CA SER A 47 -1.31 -7.85 -0.84
C SER A 47 -2.24 -8.93 -0.27
N LYS A 48 -3.13 -8.53 0.63
CA LYS A 48 -4.18 -9.41 1.22
C LYS A 48 -5.55 -9.23 0.57
N GLY A 49 -5.65 -8.36 -0.43
CA GLY A 49 -6.88 -8.10 -1.15
C GLY A 49 -6.80 -6.80 -1.95
N GLN A 50 -7.76 -6.62 -2.86
CA GLN A 50 -7.82 -5.46 -3.72
C GLN A 50 -9.28 -5.03 -3.91
N VAL A 51 -9.51 -3.72 -3.92
CA VAL A 51 -10.79 -3.11 -4.28
C VAL A 51 -10.60 -2.42 -5.63
N LYS A 52 -11.46 -2.78 -6.58
CA LYS A 52 -11.44 -2.25 -7.95
C LYS A 52 -12.49 -1.15 -8.11
N PHE A 53 -12.11 -0.11 -8.82
CA PHE A 53 -12.93 1.06 -9.14
C PHE A 53 -12.99 1.24 -10.65
N LYS A 54 -14.03 1.92 -11.13
CA LYS A 54 -14.10 2.31 -12.55
C LYS A 54 -13.08 3.42 -12.84
N PRO A 55 -12.60 3.54 -14.09
CA PRO A 55 -11.76 4.66 -14.49
C PRO A 55 -12.37 6.02 -14.10
N GLY A 56 -11.54 6.90 -13.53
CA GLY A 56 -11.94 8.24 -13.11
C GLY A 56 -12.65 8.33 -11.75
N GLN A 57 -12.83 7.21 -11.03
CA GLN A 57 -13.40 7.24 -9.67
C GLN A 57 -12.38 7.50 -8.57
N LEU A 58 -11.09 7.27 -8.86
CA LEU A 58 -10.01 7.57 -7.93
C LEU A 58 -9.34 8.87 -8.35
N ASP A 59 -9.15 9.77 -7.39
CA ASP A 59 -8.50 11.07 -7.59
C ASP A 59 -7.27 11.25 -6.68
N GLY A 60 -6.91 10.21 -5.92
CA GLY A 60 -5.81 10.22 -4.97
C GLY A 60 -6.15 10.96 -3.68
N SER A 61 -7.38 11.42 -3.49
CA SER A 61 -7.78 12.10 -2.25
C SER A 61 -8.02 11.10 -1.11
N GLN A 62 -8.28 11.65 0.08
CA GLN A 62 -8.72 10.85 1.21
C GLN A 62 -10.09 10.16 0.97
N ALA A 63 -10.89 10.69 0.04
CA ALA A 63 -12.21 10.14 -0.29
C ALA A 63 -12.10 8.74 -0.94
N ASP A 64 -11.02 8.47 -1.68
CA ASP A 64 -10.74 7.16 -2.24
C ASP A 64 -10.70 6.07 -1.16
N PHE A 65 -10.03 6.35 -0.05
CA PHE A 65 -9.97 5.43 1.09
C PHE A 65 -11.32 5.29 1.79
N ASN A 66 -12.12 6.36 1.83
CA ASN A 66 -13.49 6.28 2.34
C ASN A 66 -14.34 5.30 1.53
N ALA A 67 -14.19 5.31 0.19
CA ALA A 67 -14.87 4.37 -0.70
C ALA A 67 -14.42 2.92 -0.47
N VAL A 68 -13.13 2.68 -0.16
CA VAL A 68 -12.63 1.36 0.26
C VAL A 68 -13.30 0.90 1.54
N TYR A 69 -13.37 1.76 2.56
CA TYR A 69 -14.02 1.41 3.83
C TYR A 69 -15.52 1.16 3.66
N ASP A 70 -16.22 1.92 2.80
CA ASP A 70 -17.64 1.69 2.49
C ASP A 70 -17.85 0.33 1.80
N TYR A 71 -16.98 0.00 0.85
CA TYR A 71 -17.00 -1.31 0.19
C TYR A 71 -16.84 -2.44 1.20
N ILE A 72 -15.85 -2.33 2.10
CA ILE A 72 -15.58 -3.35 3.14
C ILE A 72 -16.76 -3.45 4.11
N ALA A 73 -17.32 -2.31 4.55
CA ALA A 73 -18.47 -2.30 5.44
C ALA A 73 -19.64 -3.09 4.82
N LYS A 74 -19.94 -2.85 3.54
CA LYS A 74 -20.99 -3.58 2.82
C LYS A 74 -20.68 -5.07 2.69
N GLN A 75 -19.46 -5.44 2.31
CA GLN A 75 -19.07 -6.86 2.13
C GLN A 75 -19.07 -7.65 3.44
N LYS A 76 -18.76 -6.99 4.56
CA LYS A 76 -18.65 -7.62 5.88
C LYS A 76 -19.89 -7.43 6.76
N GLY A 77 -20.91 -6.73 6.28
CA GLY A 77 -22.11 -6.41 7.07
C GLY A 77 -21.83 -5.53 8.29
N LEU A 78 -20.82 -4.65 8.22
CA LEU A 78 -20.43 -3.78 9.32
C LEU A 78 -21.35 -2.55 9.37
N SER A 79 -21.61 -2.07 10.58
CA SER A 79 -22.58 -0.99 10.85
C SER A 79 -22.18 0.38 10.30
N SER A 80 -20.89 0.60 9.99
CA SER A 80 -20.40 1.89 9.51
C SER A 80 -19.05 1.79 8.82
N ARG A 81 -18.69 2.87 8.10
CA ARG A 81 -17.35 3.09 7.57
C ARG A 81 -16.25 3.01 8.65
N ASN A 82 -16.51 3.59 9.83
CA ASN A 82 -15.55 3.55 10.93
C ASN A 82 -15.36 2.13 11.47
N ALA A 83 -16.41 1.32 11.52
CA ALA A 83 -16.28 -0.10 11.86
C ALA A 83 -15.41 -0.84 10.84
N ALA A 84 -15.54 -0.55 9.53
CA ALA A 84 -14.67 -1.12 8.50
C ALA A 84 -13.21 -0.64 8.61
N LYS A 85 -12.98 0.63 8.93
CA LYS A 85 -11.64 1.16 9.19
C LYS A 85 -10.99 0.46 10.39
N ASN A 86 -11.73 0.29 11.48
CA ASN A 86 -11.25 -0.43 12.67
C ASN A 86 -10.99 -1.92 12.37
N TYR A 87 -11.88 -2.57 11.63
CA TYR A 87 -11.70 -3.95 11.18
C TYR A 87 -10.39 -4.13 10.40
N LEU A 88 -10.07 -3.24 9.46
CA LEU A 88 -8.80 -3.31 8.74
C LEU A 88 -7.59 -3.04 9.65
N ARG A 89 -7.71 -2.09 10.58
CA ARG A 89 -6.65 -1.78 11.54
C ARG A 89 -6.37 -2.98 12.45
N GLU A 90 -7.40 -3.65 12.96
CA GLU A 90 -7.29 -4.86 13.79
C GLU A 90 -6.68 -6.02 13.00
N ALA A 91 -6.96 -6.10 11.71
CA ALA A 91 -6.34 -7.05 10.79
C ALA A 91 -4.90 -6.66 10.36
N GLY A 92 -4.38 -5.51 10.80
CA GLY A 92 -3.06 -5.02 10.41
C GLY A 92 -2.94 -4.70 8.92
N LEU A 93 -3.99 -4.11 8.31
CA LEU A 93 -4.03 -3.79 6.88
C LEU A 93 -4.19 -2.29 6.62
N THR A 94 -3.41 -1.79 5.68
CA THR A 94 -3.45 -0.41 5.19
C THR A 94 -3.87 -0.39 3.72
N PRO A 95 -4.93 0.34 3.35
CA PRO A 95 -5.25 0.62 1.95
C PRO A 95 -4.12 1.41 1.27
N HIS A 96 -3.67 0.96 0.10
CA HIS A 96 -2.60 1.55 -0.68
C HIS A 96 -2.97 1.60 -2.16
N HIS A 97 -2.90 2.77 -2.80
CA HIS A 97 -3.15 2.90 -4.23
C HIS A 97 -2.16 2.05 -5.03
N LEU A 98 -2.68 1.10 -5.82
CA LEU A 98 -1.90 0.35 -6.79
C LEU A 98 -1.77 1.15 -8.08
N ASP A 99 -2.91 1.65 -8.58
CA ASP A 99 -3.05 2.41 -9.80
C ASP A 99 -4.29 3.32 -9.74
N ASN A 100 -4.68 3.93 -10.86
CA ASN A 100 -5.83 4.84 -10.97
C ASN A 100 -7.21 4.16 -10.92
N THR A 101 -7.25 2.84 -10.80
CA THR A 101 -8.47 2.02 -10.74
C THR A 101 -8.46 1.00 -9.61
N ALA A 102 -7.40 0.95 -8.79
CA ALA A 102 -7.24 -0.08 -7.79
C ALA A 102 -6.56 0.39 -6.52
N ILE A 103 -7.11 -0.07 -5.40
CA ILE A 103 -6.48 0.04 -4.08
C ILE A 103 -6.24 -1.36 -3.53
N GLN A 104 -5.03 -1.65 -3.12
CA GLN A 104 -4.63 -2.90 -2.47
C GLN A 104 -4.65 -2.75 -0.95
N LEU A 105 -4.91 -3.85 -0.25
CA LEU A 105 -4.80 -3.95 1.20
C LEU A 105 -3.43 -4.57 1.52
N ILE A 106 -2.52 -3.77 2.04
CA ILE A 106 -1.14 -4.15 2.32
C ILE A 106 -0.96 -4.31 3.83
N PRO A 107 -0.23 -5.34 4.31
CA PRO A 107 0.17 -5.43 5.71
C PRO A 107 0.78 -4.11 6.22
N SER A 108 0.26 -3.58 7.32
CA SER A 108 0.62 -2.26 7.84
C SER A 108 2.09 -2.16 8.22
N ASP A 109 2.69 -3.23 8.75
CA ASP A 109 4.11 -3.26 9.09
C ASP A 109 5.01 -3.25 7.85
N LEU A 110 4.54 -3.77 6.70
CA LEU A 110 5.25 -3.63 5.44
C LEU A 110 5.11 -2.20 4.89
N HIS A 111 3.88 -1.69 4.85
CA HIS A 111 3.57 -0.38 4.29
C HIS A 111 4.21 0.78 5.09
N GLY A 112 4.13 0.72 6.42
CA GLY A 112 4.56 1.79 7.32
C GLY A 112 6.07 1.90 7.49
N ASN A 113 6.81 0.79 7.34
CA ASN A 113 8.26 0.75 7.56
C ASN A 113 9.11 1.01 6.31
N ILE A 114 8.48 1.24 5.15
CA ILE A 114 9.20 1.44 3.89
C ILE A 114 8.94 2.87 3.39
N PRO A 115 9.89 3.81 3.51
CA PRO A 115 9.72 5.17 3.01
C PRO A 115 9.52 5.24 1.50
N HIS A 116 8.36 5.68 1.03
CA HIS A 116 8.03 5.69 -0.39
C HIS A 116 7.19 6.91 -0.82
N ILE A 117 7.09 7.10 -2.14
CA ILE A 117 6.11 7.99 -2.74
C ILE A 117 4.83 7.17 -2.94
N GLY A 118 3.72 7.59 -2.33
CA GLY A 118 2.41 6.92 -2.48
C GLY A 118 1.78 7.21 -3.84
N SER A 119 1.16 6.23 -4.49
CA SER A 119 0.59 6.34 -5.86
C SER A 119 -0.55 7.34 -5.96
N ALA A 120 -1.16 7.69 -4.83
CA ALA A 120 -2.13 8.78 -4.73
C ALA A 120 -1.57 10.15 -5.18
N SER A 121 -0.25 10.35 -5.18
CA SER A 121 0.34 11.61 -5.65
C SER A 121 0.14 11.84 -7.15
N ASP A 122 0.23 10.77 -7.96
CA ASP A 122 0.12 10.85 -9.43
C ASP A 122 -1.27 11.36 -9.83
N LEU A 123 -2.30 10.88 -9.15
CA LEU A 123 -3.69 11.28 -9.40
C LEU A 123 -3.97 12.75 -9.04
N ARG A 124 -3.16 13.34 -8.15
CA ARG A 124 -3.27 14.75 -7.76
C ARG A 124 -2.40 15.68 -8.60
N GLY A 125 -1.82 15.19 -9.70
CA GLY A 125 -0.88 15.94 -10.54
C GLY A 125 0.48 16.18 -9.88
N GLY A 126 0.79 15.46 -8.79
CA GLY A 126 2.10 15.48 -8.17
C GLY A 126 2.98 14.43 -8.84
N PHE A 127 3.52 14.77 -10.02
CA PHE A 127 4.91 14.69 -10.51
C PHE A 127 4.95 15.07 -11.99
#